data_AF-A0AA88XP51-F1
#
_entry.id   AF-A0AA88XP51-F1
#
_cell.length_a   1.000
_cell.length_b   1.000
_cell.length_c   1.000
_cell.angle_alpha   90.00
_cell.angle_beta   90.00
_cell.angle_gamma   90.00
#
_symmetry.space_group_name_H-M   'P 1'
#
loop_
_entity.id
_entity.type
_entity.pdbx_description
1 polymer ?
#
loop_
_entity_poly.entity_id
_entity_poly.type
_entity_poly.pdbx_seq_one_letter_code
_entity_poly.pdbx_strand_id
1 'polypeptide(L)'
;MTRRSLRGYFLLQNQDGSEKKFFEFDAFISYAEEDVDFAHEALKTKVQNKYPTAKLCYHSEHFLPGRSIPESIVNAVNCSRKTVCVLSEHFLVSEWCIYEFKMANLEKIYKRGDQDSLLILMLGSINLERVPVDIMTYLKSRSYIEVPKNVNESDDFWNHIISAIMEE
;
A
#
# COMPACT_ATOMS: atom_id res chain seq x y z
N MET A 1 -5.91 21.14 27.27
CA MET A 1 -5.23 19.86 26.95
C MET A 1 -4.76 19.92 25.51
N THR A 2 -3.48 20.20 25.31
CA THR A 2 -2.84 20.29 24.00
C THR A 2 -2.61 18.88 23.45
N ARG A 3 -3.51 18.43 22.58
CA ARG A 3 -3.36 17.20 21.81
C ARG A 3 -2.19 17.39 20.85
N ARG A 4 -1.00 16.90 21.22
CA ARG A 4 0.13 16.76 20.30
C ARG A 4 -0.24 15.70 19.26
N SER A 5 -0.76 16.17 18.14
CA SER A 5 -0.99 15.39 16.93
C SER A 5 0.35 14.98 16.33
N LEU A 6 0.78 13.77 16.66
CA LEU A 6 1.78 13.01 15.91
C LEU A 6 1.24 11.59 15.85
N ARG A 7 0.34 11.28 14.89
CA ARG A 7 0.00 9.90 14.45
C ARG A 7 -1.15 9.96 13.45
N GLY A 8 -0.86 9.61 12.21
CA GLY A 8 -1.82 9.54 11.10
C GLY A 8 -2.84 8.42 11.22
N TYR A 9 -3.50 8.20 12.35
CA TYR A 9 -4.76 7.45 12.48
C TYR A 9 -5.31 7.71 13.89
N PHE A 10 -6.62 7.72 14.06
CA PHE A 10 -7.24 8.00 15.36
C PHE A 10 -7.51 6.68 16.09
N LEU A 11 -7.00 6.55 17.32
CA LEU A 11 -7.40 5.49 18.25
C LEU A 11 -8.62 6.00 19.02
N LEU A 12 -9.79 5.40 18.80
CA LEU A 12 -10.96 5.61 19.65
C LEU A 12 -11.00 4.49 20.70
N GLN A 13 -11.06 4.88 21.97
CA GLN A 13 -11.37 3.95 23.05
C GLN A 13 -12.88 3.76 23.11
N ASN A 14 -13.34 2.54 22.89
CA ASN A 14 -14.73 2.17 23.10
C ASN A 14 -14.99 1.99 24.62
N GLN A 15 -16.27 2.06 25.01
CA GLN A 15 -16.68 1.95 26.42
C GLN A 15 -16.37 0.57 27.05
N ASP A 16 -16.07 -0.44 26.23
CA ASP A 16 -15.66 -1.79 26.63
C ASP A 16 -14.14 -1.96 26.77
N GLY A 17 -13.35 -0.89 26.58
CA GLY A 17 -11.89 -0.94 26.61
C GLY A 17 -11.23 -1.42 25.30
N SER A 18 -12.01 -1.68 24.24
CA SER A 18 -11.47 -2.01 22.92
C SER A 18 -10.96 -0.76 22.19
N GLU A 19 -9.77 -0.86 21.58
CA GLU A 19 -9.18 0.20 20.76
C GLU A 19 -9.62 0.04 19.29
N LYS A 20 -10.53 0.90 18.81
CA LYS A 20 -10.89 0.93 17.38
C LYS A 20 -10.01 1.95 16.65
N LYS A 21 -9.20 1.47 15.72
CA LYS A 21 -8.36 2.31 14.85
C LYS A 21 -9.19 2.81 13.67
N PHE A 22 -9.21 4.12 13.47
CA PHE A 22 -9.83 4.75 12.31
C PHE A 22 -8.74 5.18 11.33
N PHE A 23 -8.76 4.59 10.15
CA PHE A 23 -7.93 4.95 9.01
C PHE A 23 -8.67 5.93 8.11
N GLU A 24 -7.94 6.89 7.54
CA GLU A 24 -8.49 7.85 6.58
C GLU A 24 -8.67 7.22 5.20
N PHE A 25 -7.79 6.29 4.86
CA PHE A 25 -7.75 5.57 3.59
C PHE A 25 -7.85 4.06 3.81
N ASP A 26 -8.47 3.38 2.83
CA ASP A 26 -8.52 1.93 2.76
C ASP A 26 -7.16 1.35 2.38
N ALA A 27 -6.49 1.97 1.41
CA ALA A 27 -5.15 1.57 1.01
C ALA A 27 -4.29 2.74 0.55
N PHE A 28 -3.01 2.67 0.87
CA PHE A 28 -1.95 3.45 0.23
C PHE A 28 -1.36 2.63 -0.92
N ILE A 29 -1.25 3.23 -2.11
CA ILE A 29 -0.69 2.58 -3.31
C ILE A 29 0.69 3.15 -3.58
N SER A 30 1.72 2.30 -3.45
CA SER A 30 3.12 2.59 -3.80
C SER A 30 3.46 1.90 -5.12
N TYR A 31 3.94 2.67 -6.07
CA TYR A 31 4.19 2.26 -7.46
C TYR A 31 5.29 3.13 -8.06
N ALA A 32 5.97 2.66 -9.11
CA ALA A 32 6.87 3.49 -9.90
C ALA A 32 6.07 4.36 -10.87
N GLU A 33 6.50 5.59 -11.15
CA GLU A 33 5.77 6.51 -12.03
C GLU A 33 5.53 5.90 -13.44
N GLU A 34 6.44 5.07 -13.91
CA GLU A 34 6.32 4.31 -15.15
C GLU A 34 5.14 3.32 -15.17
N ASP A 35 4.64 2.93 -14.00
CA ASP A 35 3.54 1.97 -13.83
C ASP A 35 2.21 2.66 -13.45
N VAL A 36 2.11 3.98 -13.63
CA VAL A 36 0.93 4.79 -13.29
C VAL A 36 -0.35 4.30 -13.96
N ASP A 37 -0.26 3.84 -15.22
CA ASP A 37 -1.44 3.33 -15.95
C ASP A 37 -2.06 2.11 -15.25
N PHE A 38 -1.23 1.24 -14.67
CA PHE A 38 -1.74 0.11 -13.90
C PHE A 38 -2.26 0.55 -12.53
N ALA A 39 -1.45 1.32 -11.79
CA ALA A 39 -1.74 1.66 -10.40
C ALA A 39 -2.90 2.66 -10.25
N HIS A 40 -2.97 3.65 -11.12
CA HIS A 40 -3.94 4.74 -11.04
C HIS A 40 -5.12 4.53 -11.97
N GLU A 41 -4.92 4.15 -13.23
CA GLU A 41 -6.07 4.04 -14.14
C GLU A 41 -6.80 2.70 -13.98
N ALA A 42 -6.09 1.57 -14.08
CA ALA A 42 -6.72 0.25 -14.02
C ALA A 42 -7.20 -0.11 -12.60
N LEU A 43 -6.31 -0.06 -11.60
CA LEU A 43 -6.63 -0.48 -10.24
C LEU A 43 -7.69 0.42 -9.59
N LYS A 44 -7.58 1.75 -9.74
CA LYS A 44 -8.58 2.70 -9.21
C LYS A 44 -9.95 2.43 -9.80
N THR A 45 -10.03 2.34 -11.13
CA THR A 45 -11.29 2.10 -11.83
C THR A 45 -11.94 0.81 -11.35
N LYS A 46 -11.17 -0.29 -11.27
CA LYS A 46 -11.69 -1.59 -10.83
C LYS A 46 -12.14 -1.58 -9.36
N VAL A 47 -11.37 -0.97 -8.47
CA VAL A 47 -11.75 -0.82 -7.06
C VAL A 47 -13.01 0.04 -6.92
N GLN A 48 -13.06 1.22 -7.55
CA GLN A 48 -14.18 2.15 -7.43
C GLN A 48 -15.47 1.62 -8.06
N ASN A 49 -15.37 0.84 -9.14
CA ASN A 49 -16.54 0.20 -9.75
C ASN A 49 -17.23 -0.79 -8.79
N LYS A 50 -16.45 -1.50 -7.97
CA LYS A 50 -16.99 -2.48 -7.01
C LYS A 50 -17.27 -1.88 -5.63
N TYR A 51 -16.46 -0.92 -5.20
CA TYR A 51 -16.56 -0.20 -3.93
C TYR A 51 -16.44 1.31 -4.17
N PRO A 52 -17.55 1.99 -4.53
CA PRO A 52 -17.53 3.42 -4.88
C PRO A 52 -17.06 4.35 -3.76
N THR A 53 -17.16 3.89 -2.51
CA THR A 53 -16.74 4.65 -1.32
C THR A 53 -15.30 4.37 -0.89
N ALA A 54 -14.58 3.49 -1.59
CA ALA A 54 -13.21 3.15 -1.25
C ALA A 54 -12.28 4.37 -1.42
N LYS A 55 -11.44 4.61 -0.43
CA LYS A 55 -10.48 5.72 -0.40
C LYS A 55 -9.07 5.18 -0.61
N LEU A 56 -8.56 5.36 -1.82
CA LEU A 56 -7.18 5.03 -2.16
C LEU A 56 -6.30 6.28 -2.05
N CYS A 57 -5.15 6.13 -1.40
CA CYS A 57 -4.13 7.16 -1.24
C CYS A 57 -3.00 6.85 -2.21
N TYR A 58 -2.72 7.74 -3.15
CA TYR A 58 -1.61 7.58 -4.09
C TYR A 58 -0.42 8.40 -3.64
N HIS A 59 0.77 7.85 -3.84
CA HIS A 59 2.02 8.52 -3.52
C HIS A 59 2.14 9.91 -4.18
N SER A 60 1.74 10.03 -5.44
CA SER A 60 1.85 11.24 -6.26
C SER A 60 0.85 12.36 -5.91
N GLU A 61 -0.25 12.06 -5.21
CA GLU A 61 -1.37 13.00 -5.03
C GLU A 61 -1.35 13.79 -3.70
N HIS A 62 -0.49 13.45 -2.73
CA HIS A 62 -0.59 13.96 -1.35
C HIS A 62 0.63 14.73 -0.82
N PHE A 63 1.37 15.41 -1.69
CA PHE A 63 2.47 16.27 -1.26
C PHE A 63 2.00 17.66 -0.82
N LEU A 64 1.80 17.80 0.49
CA LEU A 64 1.59 19.11 1.09
C LEU A 64 2.88 19.95 0.99
N PRO A 65 2.80 21.20 0.50
CA PRO A 65 3.95 22.10 0.51
C PRO A 65 4.52 22.24 1.92
N GLY A 66 5.83 22.06 2.07
CA GLY A 66 6.53 22.19 3.36
C GLY A 66 6.75 20.90 4.16
N ARG A 67 6.31 19.73 3.67
CA ARG A 67 6.74 18.42 4.19
C ARG A 67 7.73 17.75 3.25
N SER A 68 8.68 17.02 3.81
CA SER A 68 9.58 16.20 2.99
C SER A 68 8.82 15.02 2.39
N ILE A 69 9.20 14.59 1.19
CA ILE A 69 8.60 13.44 0.51
C ILE A 69 8.59 12.18 1.42
N PRO A 70 9.65 11.87 2.20
CA PRO A 70 9.64 10.79 3.20
C PRO A 70 8.52 10.88 4.23
N GLU A 71 8.32 12.07 4.81
CA GLU A 71 7.32 12.29 5.84
C GLU A 71 5.90 12.11 5.29
N SER A 72 5.68 12.51 4.04
CA SER A 72 4.40 12.35 3.36
C SER A 72 4.05 10.88 3.15
N ILE A 73 5.01 10.03 2.75
CA ILE A 73 4.80 8.57 2.65
C ILE A 73 4.51 7.97 4.01
N VAL A 74 5.35 8.27 5.02
CA VAL A 74 5.15 7.72 6.37
C VAL A 74 3.76 8.11 6.88
N ASN A 75 3.30 9.32 6.58
CA ASN A 75 1.94 9.75 6.90
C ASN A 75 0.88 8.98 6.09
N ALA A 76 1.01 8.85 4.78
CA ALA A 76 0.07 8.12 3.92
C ALA A 76 -0.10 6.66 4.37
N VAL A 77 1.01 6.00 4.67
CA VAL A 77 1.04 4.62 5.19
C VAL A 77 0.38 4.56 6.56
N ASN A 78 0.60 5.55 7.44
CA ASN A 78 -0.08 5.68 8.73
C ASN A 78 -1.59 5.84 8.59
N CYS A 79 -2.02 6.69 7.68
CA CYS A 79 -3.42 7.01 7.41
C CYS A 79 -4.16 5.90 6.66
N SER A 80 -3.46 4.87 6.17
CA SER A 80 -4.04 3.79 5.39
C SER A 80 -4.14 2.49 6.20
N ARG A 81 -5.25 1.77 6.01
CA ARG A 81 -5.44 0.43 6.60
C ARG A 81 -4.45 -0.56 6.00
N LYS A 82 -4.35 -0.60 4.67
CA LYS A 82 -3.39 -1.42 3.93
C LYS A 82 -2.39 -0.57 3.13
N THR A 83 -1.25 -1.16 2.84
CA THR A 83 -0.29 -0.67 1.84
C THR A 83 -0.25 -1.67 0.71
N VAL A 84 -0.46 -1.22 -0.52
CA VAL A 84 -0.36 -2.02 -1.73
C VAL A 84 0.89 -1.57 -2.48
N CYS A 85 1.83 -2.49 -2.65
CA CYS A 85 3.07 -2.25 -3.37
C CYS A 85 2.96 -2.90 -4.75
N VAL A 86 2.99 -2.08 -5.81
CA VAL A 86 3.11 -2.54 -7.19
C VAL A 86 4.59 -2.73 -7.49
N LEU A 87 5.07 -3.96 -7.29
CA LEU A 87 6.46 -4.32 -7.51
C LEU A 87 6.67 -4.62 -9.00
N SER A 88 7.59 -3.94 -9.63
CA SER A 88 7.99 -4.09 -11.04
C SER A 88 9.51 -3.90 -11.18
N GLU A 89 10.08 -4.10 -12.37
CA GLU A 89 11.47 -3.71 -12.65
C GLU A 89 11.69 -2.19 -12.50
N HIS A 90 10.72 -1.36 -12.90
CA HIS A 90 10.80 0.10 -12.71
C HIS A 90 10.84 0.46 -11.23
N PHE A 91 10.03 -0.23 -10.41
CA PHE A 91 10.02 -0.06 -8.96
C PHE A 91 11.38 -0.38 -8.33
N LEU A 92 12.07 -1.42 -8.80
CA LEU A 92 13.39 -1.81 -8.30
C LEU A 92 14.52 -0.85 -8.70
N VAL A 93 14.32 -0.03 -9.74
CA VAL A 93 15.30 0.97 -10.18
C VAL A 93 14.99 2.35 -9.58
N SER A 94 13.73 2.61 -9.23
CA SER A 94 13.32 3.83 -8.55
C SER A 94 13.84 3.84 -7.10
N GLU A 95 14.86 4.68 -6.86
CA GLU A 95 15.41 4.94 -5.51
C GLU A 95 14.31 5.35 -4.53
N TRP A 96 13.29 6.03 -5.04
CA TRP A 96 12.17 6.53 -4.28
C TRP A 96 11.23 5.42 -3.79
N CYS A 97 10.89 4.48 -4.66
CA CYS A 97 10.06 3.32 -4.34
C CYS A 97 10.75 2.35 -3.36
N ILE A 98 12.07 2.18 -3.49
CA ILE A 98 12.85 1.38 -2.54
C ILE A 98 12.94 2.07 -1.17
N TYR A 99 13.08 3.40 -1.15
CA TYR A 99 13.08 4.18 0.09
C TYR A 99 11.71 4.12 0.78
N GLU A 100 10.62 4.24 0.02
CA GLU A 100 9.24 4.03 0.47
C GLU A 100 9.07 2.68 1.14
N PHE A 101 9.45 1.61 0.45
CA PHE A 101 9.35 0.26 0.98
C PHE A 101 10.15 0.14 2.30
N LYS A 102 11.35 0.72 2.37
CA LYS A 102 12.20 0.65 3.57
C LYS A 102 11.66 1.48 4.73
N MET A 103 11.09 2.66 4.49
CA MET A 103 10.65 3.58 5.55
C MET A 103 9.21 3.35 6.01
N ALA A 104 8.32 2.98 5.10
CA ALA A 104 6.90 2.71 5.40
C ALA A 104 6.70 1.38 6.14
N ASN A 105 7.45 0.36 5.74
CA ASN A 105 7.09 -1.03 6.04
C ASN A 105 7.93 -1.63 7.18
N LEU A 106 9.21 -1.27 7.32
CA LEU A 106 10.06 -1.93 8.33
C LEU A 106 9.62 -1.63 9.78
N GLU A 107 9.18 -0.42 10.11
CA GLU A 107 8.69 -0.18 11.48
C GLU A 107 7.26 -0.70 11.69
N LYS A 108 6.36 -0.60 10.70
CA LYS A 108 4.95 -0.95 10.92
C LYS A 108 4.65 -2.43 10.74
N ILE A 109 5.29 -3.11 9.79
CA ILE A 109 5.13 -4.56 9.59
C ILE A 109 5.81 -5.31 10.73
N TYR A 110 6.98 -4.87 11.21
CA TYR A 110 7.67 -5.52 12.32
C TYR A 110 7.11 -5.14 13.70
N LYS A 111 6.60 -3.92 13.92
CA LYS A 111 6.01 -3.53 15.23
C LYS A 111 4.52 -3.85 15.39
N ARG A 112 3.71 -3.91 14.32
CA ARG A 112 2.28 -4.23 14.46
C ARG A 112 2.03 -5.73 14.64
N GLY A 113 2.96 -6.60 14.20
CA GLY A 113 2.70 -8.05 14.13
C GLY A 113 1.53 -8.42 13.20
N ASP A 114 0.97 -7.44 12.49
CA ASP A 114 -0.27 -7.53 11.74
C ASP A 114 0.06 -7.91 10.29
N GLN A 115 -0.21 -9.17 9.97
CA GLN A 115 0.28 -9.80 8.75
C GLN A 115 -0.43 -9.31 7.48
N ASP A 116 -1.59 -8.67 7.62
CA ASP A 116 -2.48 -8.37 6.49
C ASP A 116 -2.41 -6.90 6.02
N SER A 117 -1.45 -6.15 6.56
CA SER A 117 -1.30 -4.71 6.29
C SER A 117 -0.48 -4.34 5.05
N LEU A 118 0.26 -5.29 4.46
CA LEU A 118 0.98 -5.10 3.19
C LEU A 118 0.48 -6.12 2.18
N LEU A 119 0.22 -5.67 0.96
CA LEU A 119 -0.10 -6.49 -0.21
C LEU A 119 0.93 -6.19 -1.30
N ILE A 120 1.55 -7.22 -1.88
CA ILE A 120 2.45 -7.05 -3.02
C ILE A 120 1.76 -7.55 -4.30
N LEU A 121 1.68 -6.67 -5.29
CA LEU A 121 1.28 -6.98 -6.66
C LEU A 121 2.54 -7.04 -7.52
N MET A 122 2.85 -8.21 -8.07
CA MET A 122 4.01 -8.42 -8.94
C MET A 122 3.61 -8.11 -10.38
N LEU A 123 3.99 -6.94 -10.85
CA LEU A 123 3.68 -6.44 -12.19
C LEU A 123 4.80 -6.82 -13.16
N GLY A 124 4.48 -7.72 -14.08
CA GLY A 124 5.41 -8.21 -15.10
C GLY A 124 6.44 -9.20 -14.56
N SER A 125 7.47 -9.47 -15.37
CA SER A 125 8.55 -10.38 -15.00
C SER A 125 9.68 -9.62 -14.32
N ILE A 126 9.96 -9.97 -13.08
CA ILE A 126 10.99 -9.33 -12.26
C ILE A 126 12.16 -10.30 -12.06
N ASN A 127 13.37 -9.81 -12.25
CA ASN A 127 14.57 -10.54 -11.86
C ASN A 127 14.71 -10.50 -10.33
N LEU A 128 14.34 -11.61 -9.70
CA LEU A 128 14.41 -11.80 -8.24
C LEU A 128 15.81 -11.55 -7.66
N GLU A 129 16.89 -11.70 -8.43
CA GLU A 129 18.25 -11.42 -7.96
C GLU A 129 18.49 -9.92 -7.70
N ARG A 130 17.71 -9.05 -8.36
CA ARG A 130 17.78 -7.59 -8.18
C ARG A 130 16.91 -7.09 -7.04
N VAL A 131 16.06 -7.95 -6.49
CA VAL A 131 15.14 -7.59 -5.41
C VAL A 131 15.94 -7.44 -4.10
N PRO A 132 15.86 -6.27 -3.43
CA PRO A 132 16.46 -6.07 -2.12
C PRO A 132 16.09 -7.17 -1.11
N VAL A 133 17.06 -7.54 -0.26
CA VAL A 133 16.92 -8.65 0.70
C VAL A 133 15.68 -8.51 1.60
N ASP A 134 15.32 -7.29 2.00
CA ASP A 134 14.15 -7.02 2.84
C ASP A 134 12.84 -7.37 2.11
N ILE A 135 12.72 -6.97 0.84
CA ILE A 135 11.58 -7.31 -0.02
C ILE A 135 11.56 -8.82 -0.26
N MET A 136 12.73 -9.41 -0.55
CA MET A 136 12.85 -10.85 -0.78
C MET A 136 12.45 -11.68 0.46
N THR A 137 12.80 -11.21 1.65
CA THR A 137 12.41 -11.84 2.92
C THR A 137 10.89 -11.78 3.10
N TYR A 138 10.27 -10.66 2.73
CA TYR A 138 8.82 -10.55 2.73
C TYR A 138 8.18 -11.49 1.69
N LEU A 139 8.65 -11.51 0.45
CA LEU A 139 8.15 -12.38 -0.62
C LEU A 139 8.25 -13.88 -0.27
N LYS A 140 9.27 -14.28 0.49
CA LYS A 140 9.45 -15.66 0.96
C LYS A 140 8.54 -16.02 2.13
N SER A 141 8.11 -15.04 2.92
CA SER A 141 7.35 -15.27 4.14
C SER A 141 5.85 -15.04 3.98
N ARG A 142 5.40 -14.42 2.88
CA ARG A 142 4.00 -14.07 2.63
C ARG A 142 3.60 -14.19 1.16
N SER A 143 2.30 -14.26 0.92
CA SER A 143 1.72 -14.31 -0.42
C SER A 143 1.82 -12.95 -1.12
N TYR A 144 2.29 -12.96 -2.35
CA TYR A 144 2.14 -11.89 -3.33
C TYR A 144 1.16 -12.35 -4.42
N ILE A 145 0.62 -11.40 -5.19
CA ILE A 145 -0.26 -11.68 -6.32
C ILE A 145 0.48 -11.33 -7.60
N GLU A 146 0.63 -12.29 -8.50
CA GLU A 146 1.16 -12.03 -9.84
C GLU A 146 0.08 -11.39 -10.72
N VAL A 147 0.41 -10.26 -11.34
CA VAL A 147 -0.47 -9.59 -12.29
C VAL A 147 -0.43 -10.36 -13.62
N PRO A 148 -1.56 -10.90 -14.10
CA PRO A 148 -1.60 -11.62 -15.37
C PRO A 148 -1.33 -10.67 -16.53
N LYS A 149 -0.69 -11.19 -17.59
CA LYS A 149 -0.37 -10.42 -18.81
C LYS A 149 -1.62 -9.79 -19.45
N ASN A 150 -2.74 -10.51 -19.43
CA ASN A 150 -4.03 -10.04 -19.93
C ASN A 150 -4.95 -9.65 -18.77
N VAL A 151 -4.64 -8.55 -18.10
CA VAL A 151 -5.36 -8.13 -16.89
C VAL A 151 -6.84 -7.80 -17.14
N ASN A 152 -7.19 -7.42 -18.38
CA ASN A 152 -8.56 -7.04 -18.74
C ASN A 152 -9.50 -8.24 -18.91
N GLU A 153 -8.98 -9.47 -18.97
CA GLU A 153 -9.76 -10.69 -19.25
C GLU A 153 -10.02 -11.52 -17.98
N SER A 154 -9.53 -11.09 -16.81
CA SER A 154 -9.61 -11.86 -15.56
C SER A 154 -10.34 -11.11 -14.46
N ASP A 155 -11.66 -11.26 -14.40
CA ASP A 155 -12.46 -10.70 -13.30
C ASP A 155 -12.13 -11.34 -11.96
N ASP A 156 -11.76 -12.62 -11.94
CA ASP A 156 -11.34 -13.32 -10.72
C ASP A 156 -10.08 -12.70 -10.10
N PHE A 157 -9.13 -12.30 -10.94
CA PHE A 157 -7.93 -11.58 -10.49
C PHE A 157 -8.29 -10.25 -9.81
N TRP A 158 -9.14 -9.43 -10.43
CA TRP A 158 -9.58 -8.16 -9.83
C TRP A 158 -10.40 -8.38 -8.57
N ASN A 159 -11.27 -9.40 -8.55
CA ASN A 159 -12.03 -9.76 -7.37
C ASN A 159 -11.12 -10.15 -6.21
N HIS A 160 -10.05 -10.89 -6.49
CA HIS A 160 -9.05 -11.26 -5.50
C HIS A 160 -8.32 -10.04 -4.94
N ILE A 161 -7.80 -9.15 -5.81
CA ILE A 161 -7.12 -7.92 -5.36
C ILE A 161 -8.06 -7.04 -4.53
N ILE A 162 -9.27 -6.80 -5.01
CA ILE A 162 -10.21 -5.94 -4.31
C ILE A 162 -10.59 -6.55 -2.96
N SER A 163 -10.80 -7.87 -2.90
CA SER A 163 -11.01 -8.57 -1.62
C SER A 163 -9.81 -8.38 -0.70
N ALA A 164 -8.59 -8.57 -1.18
CA ALA A 164 -7.37 -8.39 -0.40
C ALA A 164 -7.16 -6.95 0.08
N ILE A 165 -7.67 -5.94 -0.65
CA ILE A 165 -7.62 -4.53 -0.22
C ILE A 165 -8.73 -4.20 0.80
N MET A 166 -9.92 -4.72 0.53
CA MET A 166 -11.15 -4.33 1.23
C MET A 166 -11.52 -5.26 2.40
N GLU A 167 -10.74 -6.33 2.66
CA GLU A 167 -10.94 -7.30 3.75
C GLU A 167 -11.74 -6.72 4.93
N GLU A 168 -12.94 -7.26 5.11
CA GLU A 168 -13.86 -6.99 6.24
C GLU A 168 -13.42 -7.73 7.50
#